data_AF-A0A923IWT0-F1
#
_entry.id   AF-A0A923IWT0-F1
#
_cell.length_a   1.000
_cell.length_b   1.000
_cell.length_c   1.000
_cell.angle_alpha   90.00
_cell.angle_beta   90.00
_cell.angle_gamma   90.00
#
_symmetry.space_group_name_H-M   'P 1'
#
loop_
_entity.id
_entity.type
_entity.pdbx_description
1 polymer ?
#
loop_
_entity_poly.entity_id
_entity_poly.type
_entity_poly.pdbx_seq_one_letter_code
_entity_poly.pdbx_strand_id
1 'polypeptide(L)' 'MAKKNSGHYRSAITGRFVTTKYGKSHPDTTVKESE' A
#
# COMPACT_ATOMS: atom_id res chain seq x y z
N MET A 1 19.06 -1.60 12.65
CA MET A 1 17.66 -2.03 12.86
C MET A 1 17.02 -2.25 11.50
N ALA A 2 16.72 -3.49 11.11
CA ALA A 2 16.03 -3.76 9.85
C ALA A 2 14.56 -3.34 10.01
N LYS A 3 14.17 -2.22 9.40
CA LYS A 3 12.79 -1.76 9.40
C LYS A 3 11.97 -2.81 8.66
N LYS A 4 11.11 -3.49 9.41
CA LYS A 4 10.21 -4.52 8.89
C LYS A 4 9.29 -3.83 7.89
N ASN A 5 9.64 -3.92 6.61
CA ASN A 5 8.92 -3.38 5.48
C ASN A 5 7.58 -4.13 5.35
N SER A 6 6.68 -3.85 6.27
CA SER A 6 5.27 -4.24 6.17
C SER A 6 4.71 -3.35 5.09
N GLY A 7 4.75 -3.82 3.84
CA GLY A 7 4.41 -3.01 2.67
C GLY A 7 3.09 -2.26 2.90
N HIS A 8 3.19 -0.93 2.91
CA HIS A 8 2.03 -0.07 3.12
C HIS A 8 1.35 0.12 1.77
N TYR A 9 0.04 -0.08 1.73
CA TYR A 9 -0.73 0.13 0.51
C TYR A 9 -1.23 1.57 0.51
N ARG A 10 -1.02 2.28 -0.59
CA ARG A 10 -1.39 3.69 -0.76
C ARG A 10 -2.25 3.84 -2.01
N SER A 11 -3.40 4.50 -1.89
CA SER A 11 -4.22 4.80 -3.05
C SER A 11 -3.47 5.71 -4.01
N ALA A 12 -3.33 5.29 -5.26
CA ALA A 12 -2.74 6.11 -6.33
C ALA A 12 -3.64 7.30 -6.70
N ILE A 13 -4.94 7.20 -6.41
CA ILE A 13 -5.93 8.22 -6.77
C ILE A 13 -5.95 9.35 -5.74
N THR A 14 -6.08 9.01 -4.46
CA THR A 14 -6.25 10.02 -3.39
C THR A 14 -5.02 10.19 -2.51
N GLY A 15 -3.98 9.37 -2.69
CA GLY A 15 -2.77 9.39 -1.87
C GLY A 15 -2.95 8.89 -0.42
N ARG A 16 -4.13 8.35 -0.07
CA ARG A 16 -4.45 7.87 1.29
C ARG A 16 -3.91 6.47 1.51
N PHE A 17 -3.46 6.18 2.73
CA PHE A 17 -3.12 4.82 3.12
C PHE A 17 -4.38 3.96 3.26
N VAL A 18 -4.31 2.77 2.67
CA VAL A 18 -5.39 1.79 2.66
C VAL A 18 -4.91 0.49 3.29
N THR A 19 -5.85 -0.36 3.67
CA THR A 19 -5.51 -1.65 4.24
C THR A 19 -4.88 -2.57 3.19
N THR A 20 -4.10 -3.53 3.67
CA THR A 20 -3.47 -4.54 2.80
C THR A 20 -4.49 -5.36 2.01
N LYS A 21 -5.65 -5.66 2.61
CA LYS A 21 -6.76 -6.32 1.92
C LYS A 21 -7.29 -5.45 0.78
N TYR A 22 -7.50 -4.15 1.02
CA TYR A 22 -7.99 -3.23 0.01
C TYR A 22 -7.02 -3.12 -1.17
N GLY A 23 -5.72 -2.97 -0.88
CA GLY A 23 -4.71 -2.86 -1.92
C GLY A 23 -4.51 -4.14 -2.73
N LYS A 24 -4.74 -5.31 -2.14
CA LYS A 24 -4.80 -6.59 -2.88
C LYS A 24 -6.04 -6.71 -3.75
N SER A 25 -7.18 -6.17 -3.32
CA SER A 25 -8.42 -6.18 -4.10
C SER A 25 -8.46 -5.11 -5.21
N HIS A 26 -7.68 -4.02 -5.07
CA HIS A 26 -7.62 -2.92 -6.04
C HIS A 26 -6.18 -2.61 -6.44
N PRO A 27 -5.48 -3.53 -7.12
CA PRO A 27 -4.08 -3.33 -7.52
C PRO A 27 -3.93 -2.18 -8.52
N ASP A 28 -4.93 -1.91 -9.35
CA ASP A 28 -4.88 -0.84 -10.37
C ASP A 28 -4.86 0.57 -9.77
N THR A 29 -5.49 0.73 -8.59
CA THR A 29 -5.64 2.04 -7.94
C THR A 29 -4.84 2.15 -6.65
N THR A 30 -3.98 1.17 -6.37
CA THR A 30 -3.24 1.09 -5.11
C THR A 30 -1.79 0.70 -5.36
N VAL A 31 -0.87 1.51 -4.86
CA VAL A 31 0.57 1.26 -4.89
C VAL A 31 0.97 0.52 -3.62
N LYS A 32 1.75 -0.55 -3.77
CA LYS A 32 2.40 -1.22 -2.64
C LYS A 32 3.75 -0.54 -2.41
N GLU A 33 3.79 0.37 -1.44
CA GLU A 33 5.02 1.03 -1.03
C GLU A 33 5.91 -0.01 -0.35
N SER A 34 7.12 -0.14 -0.86
CA SER A 34 8.19 -0.94 -0.28
C SER A 34 9.27 0.07 0.10
N GLU A 35 9.48 0.32 1.40
CA GLU A 35 10.60 1.15 1.89
C GLU A 35 11.95 0.56 1.46
#